data_AF-A0AAD8A8T3-F1
#
_entry.id   AF-A0AAD8A8T3-F1
#
_cell.length_a   1.000
_cell.length_b   1.000
_cell.length_c   1.000
_cell.angle_alpha   90.00
_cell.angle_beta   90.00
_cell.angle_gamma   90.00
#
_symmetry.space_group_name_H-M   'P 1'
#
loop_
_entity.id
_entity.type
_entity.pdbx_description
1 polymer ?
#
loop_
_entity_poly.entity_id
_entity_poly.type
_entity_poly.pdbx_seq_one_letter_code
_entity_poly.pdbx_strand_id
1 'polypeptide(L)' 'MAESVPYWITSDFFEKALKYDGKHSDKKIISFDIKRTGAAGDHYSSEIYRATVTTTENGKTEEISIIVKCKKQQGQISK' A
#
# COMPACT_ATOMS: atom_id res chain seq x y z
N MET A 1 -19.68 3.97 4.82
CA MET A 1 -18.76 5.13 4.79
C MET A 1 -17.41 4.60 4.37
N ALA A 2 -16.76 5.17 3.35
CA ALA A 2 -15.48 4.66 2.87
C ALA A 2 -14.42 4.86 3.97
N GLU A 3 -14.01 3.77 4.62
CA GLU A 3 -12.92 3.80 5.58
C GLU A 3 -11.65 4.25 4.84
N SER A 4 -11.10 5.39 5.27
CA SER A 4 -10.06 6.13 4.57
C SER A 4 -8.72 5.40 4.62
N VAL A 5 -8.06 5.28 3.47
CA VAL A 5 -6.69 4.78 3.35
C VAL A 5 -5.76 5.59 4.25
N PRO A 6 -4.87 4.96 5.03
CA PRO A 6 -3.93 5.69 5.89
C PRO A 6 -3.07 6.67 5.09
N TYR A 7 -2.94 7.90 5.60
CA TYR A 7 -2.25 9.01 4.92
C TYR A 7 -0.77 8.74 4.61
N TRP A 8 -0.15 7.79 5.32
CA TRP A 8 1.26 7.43 5.12
C TRP A 8 1.46 6.46 3.95
N ILE A 9 0.39 5.82 3.44
CA ILE A 9 0.47 4.99 2.23
C ILE A 9 0.52 5.91 1.02
N THR A 10 1.75 6.25 0.63
CA THR A 10 2.06 7.21 -0.44
C THR A 10 2.93 6.56 -1.51
N SER A 11 3.11 7.23 -2.65
CA SER A 11 4.07 6.81 -3.67
C SER A 11 5.50 6.72 -3.12
N ASP A 12 5.90 7.67 -2.27
CA ASP A 12 7.20 7.67 -1.58
C ASP A 12 7.38 6.43 -0.69
N PHE A 13 6.33 6.03 0.04
CA PHE A 13 6.35 4.80 0.82
C PHE A 13 6.60 3.57 -0.06
N PHE A 14 5.87 3.43 -1.18
CA PHE A 14 6.08 2.31 -2.10
C PHE A 14 7.47 2.35 -2.75
N GLU A 15 7.95 3.53 -3.13
CA GLU A 15 9.27 3.66 -3.74
C GLU A 15 10.38 3.23 -2.78
N LYS A 16 10.33 3.70 -1.53
CA LYS A 16 11.27 3.31 -0.48
C LYS A 16 11.18 1.81 -0.17
N ALA A 17 9.98 1.27 -0.08
CA ALA A 17 9.76 -0.14 0.20
C ALA A 17 10.32 -1.05 -0.92
N LEU A 18 10.08 -0.69 -2.18
CA LEU A 18 10.55 -1.47 -3.33
C LEU A 18 12.06 -1.33 -3.57
N LYS A 19 12.67 -0.21 -3.16
CA LYS A 19 14.13 0.00 -3.22
C LYS A 19 14.89 -0.61 -2.05
N TYR A 20 14.20 -1.06 -1.00
CA TYR A 20 14.82 -1.44 0.27
C TYR A 20 15.85 -2.56 0.13
N ASP A 21 15.64 -3.53 -0.76
CA ASP A 21 16.55 -4.65 -0.95
C ASP A 21 17.73 -4.35 -1.90
N GLY A 22 17.83 -3.11 -2.41
CA GLY A 22 18.93 -2.64 -3.25
C GLY A 22 18.97 -3.21 -4.66
N LYS A 23 18.05 -4.11 -5.02
CA LYS A 23 17.96 -4.68 -6.37
C LYS A 23 17.29 -3.76 -7.39
N HIS A 24 16.49 -2.81 -6.91
CA HIS A 24 15.62 -1.97 -7.72
C HIS A 24 15.86 -0.47 -7.52
N SER A 25 17.13 -0.07 -7.41
CA SER A 25 17.54 1.30 -7.04
C SER A 25 16.96 2.40 -7.95
N ASP A 26 16.75 2.09 -9.23
CA ASP A 26 16.22 3.02 -10.24
C ASP A 26 14.69 2.96 -10.41
N LYS A 27 14.01 2.06 -9.68
CA LYS A 27 12.55 1.89 -9.78
C LYS A 27 11.81 3.16 -9.34
N LYS A 28 10.85 3.63 -10.12
CA LYS A 28 10.01 4.79 -9.79
C LYS A 28 8.55 4.42 -9.82
N ILE A 29 7.76 5.08 -8.97
CA ILE A 29 6.30 4.91 -8.96
C ILE A 29 5.68 5.92 -9.93
N ILE A 30 4.91 5.43 -10.90
CA ILE A 30 4.14 6.27 -11.84
C ILE A 30 2.77 6.60 -11.24
N SER A 31 2.08 5.57 -10.75
CA SER A 31 0.73 5.67 -10.19
C SER A 31 0.46 4.51 -9.27
N PHE A 32 -0.50 4.68 -8.37
CA PHE A 32 -1.03 3.58 -7.57
C PHE A 32 -2.53 3.76 -7.31
N ASP A 33 -3.25 2.64 -7.27
CA ASP A 33 -4.61 2.53 -6.76
C ASP A 33 -4.56 1.65 -5.51
N ILE A 34 -5.34 1.97 -4.49
CA ILE A 34 -5.34 1.23 -3.24
C ILE A 34 -6.76 1.03 -2.72
N LYS A 35 -7.06 -0.21 -2.36
CA LYS A 35 -8.36 -0.63 -1.85
C LYS A 35 -8.17 -1.41 -0.56
N ARG A 36 -8.97 -1.08 0.46
CA ARG A 36 -9.07 -1.93 1.65
C ARG A 36 -9.68 -3.28 1.25
N THR A 37 -9.11 -4.36 1.79
CA THR A 37 -9.57 -5.74 1.55
C THR A 37 -10.15 -6.31 2.84
N GLY A 38 -11.21 -7.12 2.71
CA GLY A 38 -11.90 -7.78 3.82
C GLY A 38 -13.21 -7.10 4.19
N ALA A 39 -14.24 -7.89 4.55
CA ALA A 39 -15.49 -7.36 5.07
C ALA A 39 -15.33 -6.95 6.55
N ALA A 40 -16.33 -6.24 7.09
CA ALA A 40 -16.39 -5.97 8.51
C ALA A 40 -16.40 -7.30 9.28
N GLY A 41 -15.30 -7.60 10.00
CA GLY A 41 -15.14 -8.84 10.77
C GLY A 41 -14.02 -9.78 10.29
N ASP A 42 -13.55 -9.68 9.03
CA ASP A 42 -12.49 -10.56 8.48
C ASP A 42 -11.11 -10.32 9.11
N HIS A 43 -10.83 -9.07 9.48
CA HIS A 43 -9.53 -8.67 10.02
C HIS A 43 -9.72 -8.01 11.39
N TYR A 44 -9.85 -8.85 12.42
CA TYR A 44 -10.11 -8.40 13.80
C TYR A 44 -8.97 -7.51 14.33
N SER A 45 -7.71 -7.94 14.11
CA SER A 45 -6.51 -7.33 14.69
C SER A 45 -5.64 -6.53 13.72
N SER A 46 -6.01 -6.46 12.44
CA SER A 46 -5.21 -5.78 11.41
C SER A 46 -6.12 -5.15 10.37
N GLU A 47 -5.57 -4.23 9.59
CA GLU A 47 -6.18 -3.73 8.36
C GLU A 47 -5.30 -4.16 7.20
N ILE A 48 -5.94 -4.67 6.15
CA ILE A 48 -5.26 -5.14 4.95
C ILE A 48 -5.71 -4.29 3.79
N TYR A 49 -4.74 -3.78 3.04
CA TYR A 49 -4.96 -3.03 1.82
C TYR A 49 -4.29 -3.76 0.67
N ARG A 50 -4.92 -3.72 -0.49
CA ARG A 50 -4.36 -4.18 -1.75
C ARG A 50 -4.10 -2.96 -2.62
N ALA A 51 -2.85 -2.76 -2.99
CA ALA A 51 -2.40 -1.69 -3.86
C ALA A 51 -2.00 -2.26 -5.22
N THR A 52 -2.54 -1.69 -6.30
CA THR A 52 -2.04 -1.88 -7.66
C THR A 52 -1.10 -0.72 -7.95
N VAL A 53 0.17 -1.00 -8.17
CA VAL A 53 1.22 0.01 -8.32
C VAL A 53 1.84 -0.14 -9.71
N THR A 54 1.82 0.93 -10.48
CA THR A 54 2.51 1.02 -11.76
C THR A 54 3.91 1.58 -11.50
N THR A 55 4.93 0.81 -11.85
CA THR A 55 6.33 1.20 -11.66
C THR A 55 7.05 1.28 -13.00
N THR A 56 8.11 2.09 -13.06
CA THR A 56 9.05 2.09 -14.17
C THR A 56 10.46 1.85 -13.68
N GLU A 57 11.19 1.00 -14.39
CA GLU A 57 12.59 0.68 -14.13
C GLU A 57 13.27 0.37 -15.45
N ASN A 58 14.46 0.95 -15.71
CA ASN A 58 15.23 0.72 -16.93
C ASN A 58 14.43 0.93 -18.24
N GLY A 59 13.53 1.92 -18.24
CA GLY A 59 12.67 2.25 -19.38
C GLY A 59 11.52 1.27 -19.62
N LYS A 60 11.33 0.27 -18.75
CA LYS A 60 10.20 -0.65 -18.78
C LYS A 60 9.18 -0.24 -17.74
N THR A 61 7.90 -0.33 -18.10
CA THR A 61 6.78 -0.11 -17.18
C THR A 61 6.16 -1.46 -16.83
N GLU A 62 5.92 -1.68 -15.55
CA GLU A 62 5.31 -2.89 -15.02
C GLU A 62 4.23 -2.53 -14.00
N GLU A 63 3.17 -3.34 -13.94
CA GLU A 63 2.15 -3.25 -12.92
C GLU A 63 2.33 -4.39 -11.90
N ILE A 64 2.38 -4.04 -10.62
CA ILE A 64 2.56 -4.99 -9.53
C ILE A 64 1.45 -4.84 -8.49
N SER A 65 1.03 -5.97 -7.90
CA SER A 65 0.03 -6.01 -6.83
C SER A 65 0.72 -6.19 -5.48
N ILE A 66 0.58 -5.22 -4.59
CA ILE A 66 1.18 -5.22 -3.25
C ILE A 66 0.09 -5.37 -2.18
N ILE A 67 0.36 -6.18 -1.16
CA ILE A 67 -0.49 -6.26 0.04
C ILE A 67 0.17 -5.49 1.17
N VAL A 68 -0.54 -4.50 1.71
CA VAL A 68 -0.11 -3.69 2.86
C VAL A 68 -0.91 -4.14 4.08
N LYS A 69 -0.22 -4.70 5.08
CA LYS A 69 -0.84 -5.17 6.32
C LYS A 69 -0.39 -4.29 7.49
N CYS A 70 -1.35 -3.73 8.19
CA CYS A 70 -1.11 -2.79 9.29
C CYS A 70 -1.80 -3.28 10.56
N LYS A 71 -1.20 -3.01 11.72
CA LYS A 71 -1.95 -3.11 12.98
C LYS A 71 -2.99 -1.99 13.01
N LYS A 72 -4.18 -2.28 13.53
CA LYS A 72 -5.15 -1.23 13.84
C LYS A 72 -4.51 -0.29 14.88
N GLN A 73 -4.56 1.02 14.66
CA GLN A 73 -4.27 1.95 15.75
C GLN A 73 -5.31 1.72 16.84
N GLN A 74 -4.89 1.29 18.04
CA GLN A 74 -5.75 1.33 19.22
C GLN A 74 -6.04 2.80 19.52
N GLY A 75 -7.25 3.29 19.21
CA GLY A 75 -7.61 4.65 19.60
C GLY A 75 -8.77 5.34 18.88
N GLN A 76 -9.25 4.87 17.72
CA GLN A 76 -10.54 5.36 17.20
C GLN A 76 -11.66 4.41 17.59
N ILE A 77 -12.14 4.59 18.83
CA ILE A 77 -13.53 4.28 19.14
C ILE A 77 -14.33 5.27 18.29
N SER A 78 -14.93 4.79 17.19
CA SER A 78 -16.01 5.53 16.53
C SER A 78 -17.09 5.74 17.58
N LYS A 79 -17.20 6.96 18.08
CA LYS A 79 -18.28 7.39 18.97
C LYS A 79 -19.49 7.78 18.14
#